data_AF-A0A961L7W3-F1
#
_entry.id   AF-A0A961L7W3-F1
#
_cell.length_a   1.000
_cell.length_b   1.000
_cell.length_c   1.000
_cell.angle_alpha   90.00
_cell.angle_beta   90.00
_cell.angle_gamma   90.00
#
_symmetry.space_group_name_H-M   'P 1'
#
loop_
_entity.id
_entity.type
_entity.pdbx_description
1 polymer ?
#
loop_
_entity_poly.entity_id
_entity_poly.type
_entity_poly.pdbx_seq_one_letter_code
_entity_poly.pdbx_strand_id
1 'polypeptide(L)'
;MSDKEEVLGRYASPPCLAGEVAPDYFDPLGVDPEQARDVARWRRAERIRLRAERQALSVADRTAAGKAIADHLLALLAARLAGRQGTVFSAYWPIKGEPDLRPVMAEMHAAGVAVALPVVETRAAPLVFRRWTPE
;
A
#
# COMPACT_ATOMS: atom_id res chain seq x y z
N MET A 1 21.69 26.40 19.93
CA MET A 1 21.19 25.02 19.74
C MET A 1 19.74 25.16 19.34
N SER A 2 19.46 25.05 18.04
CA SER A 2 18.09 25.21 17.52
C SER A 2 17.27 24.01 17.95
N ASP A 3 16.26 24.24 18.79
CA ASP A 3 15.17 23.29 19.00
C ASP A 3 14.62 22.92 17.61
N LYS A 4 14.68 21.62 17.30
CA LYS A 4 13.94 21.07 16.18
C LYS A 4 12.53 20.87 16.70
N GLU A 5 11.59 21.70 16.27
CA GLU A 5 10.17 21.41 16.44
C GLU A 5 9.90 19.97 15.95
N GLU A 6 9.57 19.08 16.89
CA GLU A 6 9.01 17.77 16.56
C GLU A 6 7.67 18.02 15.88
N VAL A 7 7.68 17.99 14.55
CA VAL A 7 6.45 18.03 13.76
C VAL A 7 5.65 16.78 14.11
N LEU A 8 4.69 16.94 15.01
CA LEU A 8 3.68 15.93 15.34
C LEU A 8 2.98 15.55 14.03
N GLY A 9 3.29 14.36 13.53
CA GLY A 9 2.72 13.85 12.28
C GLY A 9 1.21 13.74 12.42
N ARG A 10 0.47 14.59 11.70
CA ARG A 10 -0.99 14.48 11.63
C ARG A 10 -1.36 13.22 10.85
N TYR A 11 -2.37 12.49 11.35
CA TYR A 11 -2.95 11.37 10.62
C TYR A 11 -3.56 11.85 9.29
N ALA A 12 -3.44 11.02 8.24
CA ALA A 12 -4.08 11.30 6.94
C ALA A 12 -5.62 11.22 7.00
N SER A 13 -6.17 10.55 8.03
CA SER A 13 -7.58 10.53 8.37
C SER A 13 -7.75 10.26 9.88
N PRO A 14 -8.83 10.75 10.54
CA PRO A 14 -9.11 10.39 11.93
C PRO A 14 -9.33 8.88 12.03
N PRO A 15 -8.73 8.18 13.00
CA PRO A 15 -9.03 6.78 13.22
C PRO A 15 -10.53 6.63 13.53
N CYS A 16 -11.23 5.86 12.70
CA CYS A 16 -12.58 5.35 12.97
C CYS A 16 -13.64 6.40 13.35
N LEU A 17 -13.61 7.61 12.77
CA LEU A 17 -14.55 8.70 13.10
C LEU A 17 -14.56 9.05 14.60
N ALA A 18 -13.49 8.75 15.35
CA ALA A 18 -13.47 8.89 16.81
C ALA A 18 -13.81 10.32 17.29
N GLY A 19 -13.45 11.34 16.50
CA GLY A 19 -13.79 12.74 16.77
C GLY A 19 -15.28 13.08 16.62
N GLU A 20 -16.10 12.23 15.99
CA GLU A 20 -17.55 12.40 15.89
C GLU A 20 -18.29 11.71 17.05
N VAL A 21 -17.72 10.66 17.63
CA VAL A 21 -18.37 9.83 18.67
C VAL A 21 -18.18 10.43 20.06
N ALA A 22 -16.99 10.99 20.34
CA ALA A 22 -16.69 11.58 21.64
C ALA A 22 -15.60 12.66 21.51
N PRO A 23 -16.00 13.94 21.34
CA PRO A 23 -15.09 15.07 21.06
C PRO A 23 -14.04 15.34 22.16
N ASP A 24 -14.28 14.84 23.36
CA ASP A 24 -13.49 15.01 24.59
C ASP A 24 -12.77 13.72 25.05
N TYR A 25 -13.20 12.55 24.58
CA TYR A 25 -12.66 11.23 24.97
C TYR A 25 -11.38 10.85 24.21
N PHE A 26 -11.19 11.42 23.03
CA PHE A 26 -10.04 11.13 22.18
C PHE A 26 -9.33 12.44 21.88
N ASP A 27 -8.12 12.61 22.41
CA ASP A 27 -7.18 13.55 21.81
C ASP A 27 -6.57 12.83 20.59
N PRO A 28 -6.98 13.13 19.34
CA PRO A 28 -6.39 12.52 18.15
C PRO A 28 -4.92 12.85 17.94
N LEU A 29 -4.36 13.75 18.75
CA LEU A 29 -2.95 14.13 18.78
C LEU A 29 -2.23 13.52 20.01
N GLY A 30 -2.98 13.05 21.01
CA GLY A 30 -2.50 12.45 22.25
C GLY A 30 -2.14 10.98 22.08
N VAL A 31 -1.15 10.69 21.24
CA VAL A 31 -0.49 9.38 21.28
C VAL A 31 0.44 9.34 22.48
N ASP A 32 0.26 8.35 23.37
CA ASP A 32 1.24 8.07 24.42
C ASP A 32 2.63 7.92 23.77
N PRO A 33 3.62 8.76 24.13
CA PRO A 33 4.94 8.70 23.54
C PRO A 33 5.63 7.35 23.74
N GLU A 34 5.35 6.64 24.83
CA GLU A 34 5.89 5.30 25.07
C GLU A 34 5.28 4.29 24.10
N GLN A 35 3.95 4.23 24.03
CA GLN A 35 3.24 3.42 23.05
C GLN A 35 3.68 3.71 21.61
N ALA A 36 3.86 4.98 21.23
CA ALA A 36 4.30 5.35 19.89
C ALA A 36 5.69 4.80 19.55
N ARG A 37 6.64 4.89 20.50
CA ARG A 37 7.99 4.31 20.37
C ARG A 37 7.95 2.79 20.25
N ASP A 38 7.11 2.13 21.06
CA ASP A 38 6.99 0.68 21.06
C ASP A 38 6.36 0.15 19.78
N VAL A 39 5.29 0.80 19.29
CA VAL A 39 4.68 0.48 17.99
C VAL A 39 5.69 0.69 16.86
N ALA A 40 6.48 1.77 16.89
CA ALA A 40 7.52 2.00 15.87
C ALA A 40 8.60 0.91 15.89
N ARG A 41 9.06 0.50 17.08
CA ARG A 41 10.03 -0.58 17.28
C ARG A 41 9.48 -1.92 16.78
N TRP A 42 8.25 -2.25 17.17
CA TRP A 42 7.56 -3.46 16.75
C TRP A 42 7.38 -3.50 15.23
N ARG A 43 6.87 -2.43 14.61
CA ARG A 43 6.71 -2.34 13.13
C ARG A 43 8.05 -2.53 12.40
N ARG A 44 9.16 -2.03 12.94
CA ARG A 44 10.49 -2.23 12.37
C ARG A 44 10.91 -3.70 12.44
N ALA A 45 10.76 -4.33 13.61
CA ALA A 45 11.11 -5.74 13.80
C ALA A 45 10.26 -6.66 12.90
N GLU A 46 8.94 -6.42 12.87
CA GLU A 46 8.00 -7.22 12.08
C GLU A 46 8.27 -7.12 10.58
N ARG A 47 8.59 -5.91 10.09
CA ARG A 47 8.98 -5.71 8.69
C ARG A 47 10.26 -6.46 8.31
N ILE A 48 11.21 -6.59 9.24
CA ILE A 48 12.44 -7.38 9.01
C ILE A 48 12.08 -8.86 8.95
N ARG A 49 11.34 -9.36 9.95
CA ARG A 49 10.90 -10.77 10.04
C ARG A 49 10.15 -11.21 8.79
N LEU A 50 9.08 -10.50 8.41
CA LEU A 50 8.24 -10.86 7.25
C LEU A 50 8.99 -10.79 5.92
N ARG A 51 9.96 -9.87 5.78
CA ARG A 51 10.79 -9.82 4.58
C ARG A 51 11.75 -11.00 4.51
N ALA A 52 12.35 -11.38 5.63
CA ALA A 52 13.21 -12.55 5.69
C ALA A 52 12.43 -13.84 5.36
N GLU A 53 11.22 -13.99 5.90
CA GLU A 53 10.34 -15.12 5.58
C GLU A 53 9.99 -15.19 4.10
N ARG A 54 9.61 -14.06 3.49
CA ARG A 54 9.35 -13.99 2.04
C ARG A 54 10.59 -14.31 1.20
N GLN A 55 11.77 -13.88 1.64
CA GLN A 55 13.03 -14.17 0.96
C GLN A 55 13.45 -15.64 1.10
N ALA A 56 13.09 -16.28 2.21
CA ALA A 56 13.37 -17.69 2.47
C ALA A 56 12.52 -18.65 1.63
N LEU A 57 11.39 -18.19 1.07
CA LEU A 57 10.60 -19.00 0.11
C LEU A 57 11.45 -19.40 -1.09
N SER A 58 11.23 -20.61 -1.61
CA SER A 58 11.88 -21.02 -2.85
C SER A 58 11.38 -20.17 -4.03
N VAL A 59 12.15 -20.13 -5.11
CA VAL A 59 11.71 -19.45 -6.35
C VAL A 59 10.42 -20.09 -6.87
N ALA A 60 10.29 -21.42 -6.80
CA ALA A 60 9.10 -22.13 -7.23
C ALA A 60 7.86 -21.74 -6.41
N ASP A 61 7.99 -21.71 -5.07
CA ASP A 61 6.87 -21.34 -4.19
C ASP A 61 6.44 -19.89 -4.39
N ARG A 62 7.40 -18.97 -4.55
CA ARG A 62 7.10 -17.56 -4.84
C ARG A 62 6.36 -17.40 -6.17
N THR A 63 6.81 -18.10 -7.21
CA THR A 63 6.17 -18.06 -8.52
C THR A 63 4.76 -18.65 -8.46
N ALA A 64 4.58 -19.80 -7.80
CA ALA A 64 3.28 -20.43 -7.64
C ALA A 64 2.30 -19.55 -6.86
N ALA A 65 2.73 -18.99 -5.72
CA ALA A 65 1.92 -18.07 -4.91
C ALA A 65 1.59 -16.78 -5.68
N GLY A 66 2.58 -16.19 -6.35
CA GLY A 66 2.39 -14.99 -7.18
C GLY A 66 1.38 -15.22 -8.29
N LYS A 67 1.46 -16.36 -8.99
CA LYS A 67 0.48 -16.74 -10.02
C LYS A 67 -0.92 -16.91 -9.43
N ALA A 68 -1.07 -17.62 -8.32
CA ALA A 68 -2.37 -17.83 -7.69
C ALA A 68 -3.03 -16.51 -7.25
N ILE A 69 -2.24 -15.56 -6.72
CA ILE A 69 -2.70 -14.22 -6.38
C ILE A 69 -3.16 -13.46 -7.64
N ALA A 70 -2.37 -13.50 -8.71
CA ALA A 70 -2.69 -12.81 -9.97
C ALA A 70 -3.96 -13.37 -10.61
N ASP A 71 -4.09 -14.69 -10.69
CA ASP A 71 -5.27 -15.37 -11.24
C ASP A 71 -6.55 -15.00 -10.45
N HIS A 72 -6.47 -15.03 -9.12
CA HIS A 72 -7.61 -14.68 -8.26
C HIS A 72 -7.98 -13.20 -8.38
N LEU A 73 -6.98 -12.32 -8.44
CA LEU A 73 -7.20 -10.88 -8.62
C LEU A 73 -7.87 -10.60 -9.98
N LEU A 74 -7.43 -11.24 -11.06
CA LEU A 74 -8.05 -11.11 -12.38
C LEU A 74 -9.51 -11.53 -12.36
N ALA A 75 -9.82 -12.69 -11.76
CA ALA A 75 -11.20 -13.16 -11.63
C ALA A 75 -12.08 -12.17 -10.83
N LEU A 76 -11.54 -11.63 -9.73
CA LEU A 76 -12.22 -10.63 -8.92
C LEU A 76 -12.48 -9.33 -9.70
N LEU A 77 -11.48 -8.84 -10.42
CA LEU A 77 -11.58 -7.60 -11.20
C LEU A 77 -12.56 -7.77 -12.36
N ALA A 78 -12.52 -8.89 -13.08
CA ALA A 78 -13.48 -9.19 -14.15
C ALA A 78 -14.92 -9.15 -13.63
N ALA A 79 -15.20 -9.76 -12.48
CA ALA A 79 -16.52 -9.74 -11.87
C ALA A 79 -16.95 -8.35 -11.39
N ARG A 80 -16.02 -7.54 -10.86
CA ARG A 80 -16.31 -6.22 -10.28
C ARG A 80 -16.38 -5.09 -11.31
N LEU A 81 -15.65 -5.23 -12.42
CA LEU A 81 -15.48 -4.19 -13.43
C LEU A 81 -16.29 -4.42 -14.69
N ALA A 82 -16.98 -5.56 -14.82
CA ALA A 82 -17.86 -5.84 -15.94
C ALA A 82 -18.83 -4.67 -16.21
N GLY A 83 -18.75 -4.10 -17.42
CA GLY A 83 -19.59 -2.99 -17.88
C GLY A 83 -19.25 -1.61 -17.30
N ARG A 84 -18.24 -1.47 -16.44
CA ARG A 84 -17.82 -0.18 -15.88
C ARG A 84 -16.84 0.52 -16.82
N GLN A 85 -17.20 1.71 -17.28
CA GLN A 85 -16.32 2.57 -18.08
C GLN A 85 -15.56 3.57 -17.19
N GLY A 86 -14.42 4.08 -17.68
CA GLY A 86 -13.66 5.13 -17.00
C GLY A 86 -13.02 4.73 -15.66
N THR A 87 -12.87 3.43 -15.39
CA THR A 87 -12.24 2.96 -14.15
C THR A 87 -10.72 3.08 -14.24
N VAL A 88 -10.09 3.51 -13.14
CA VAL A 88 -8.64 3.49 -12.96
C VAL A 88 -8.25 2.35 -12.03
N PHE A 89 -7.30 1.51 -12.45
CA PHE A 89 -6.68 0.47 -11.64
C PHE A 89 -5.30 0.93 -11.17
N SER A 90 -5.15 1.19 -9.87
CA SER A 90 -3.85 1.50 -9.30
C SER A 90 -3.11 0.22 -8.89
N ALA A 91 -1.86 0.08 -9.30
CA ALA A 91 -0.99 -1.03 -8.94
C ALA A 91 0.35 -0.52 -8.37
N TYR A 92 1.29 -1.42 -8.11
CA TYR A 92 2.67 -1.10 -7.71
C TYR A 92 3.66 -1.85 -8.60
N TRP A 93 4.89 -1.34 -8.69
CA TRP A 93 5.99 -2.08 -9.33
C TRP A 93 6.63 -3.02 -8.31
N PRO A 94 6.65 -4.35 -8.54
CA PRO A 94 7.04 -5.31 -7.51
C PRO A 94 8.52 -5.20 -7.15
N ILE A 95 8.80 -5.26 -5.84
CA ILE A 95 10.17 -5.29 -5.32
C ILE A 95 10.38 -6.43 -4.33
N LYS A 96 11.63 -6.88 -4.17
CA LYS A 96 12.07 -7.78 -3.08
C LYS A 96 11.14 -8.99 -2.83
N GLY A 97 10.83 -9.72 -3.90
CA GLY A 97 10.04 -10.95 -3.84
C GLY A 97 8.54 -10.75 -3.60
N GLU A 98 8.03 -9.53 -3.74
CA GLU A 98 6.58 -9.28 -3.81
C GLU A 98 5.93 -10.00 -5.00
N PRO A 99 4.62 -10.29 -4.93
CA PRO A 99 3.86 -10.83 -6.06
C PRO A 99 3.98 -9.92 -7.29
N ASP A 100 4.23 -10.54 -8.45
CA ASP A 100 4.31 -9.84 -9.71
C ASP A 100 2.91 -9.56 -10.27
N LEU A 101 2.49 -8.30 -10.21
CA LEU A 101 1.20 -7.86 -10.73
C LEU A 101 1.27 -7.31 -12.16
N ARG A 102 2.45 -7.29 -12.80
CA ARG A 102 2.60 -6.78 -14.18
C ARG A 102 1.72 -7.52 -15.19
N PRO A 103 1.53 -8.86 -15.11
CA PRO A 103 0.57 -9.54 -15.97
C PRO A 103 -0.86 -9.02 -15.78
N VAL A 104 -1.29 -8.78 -14.54
CA VAL A 104 -2.62 -8.22 -14.24
C VAL A 104 -2.75 -6.81 -14.81
N MET A 105 -1.71 -5.99 -14.68
CA MET A 105 -1.69 -4.64 -15.25
C MET A 105 -1.85 -4.67 -16.77
N ALA A 106 -1.17 -5.60 -17.46
CA ALA A 106 -1.28 -5.76 -18.90
C ALA A 106 -2.70 -6.18 -19.33
N GLU A 107 -3.30 -7.15 -18.64
CA GLU A 107 -4.69 -7.59 -18.89
C GLU A 107 -5.69 -6.45 -18.67
N MET A 108 -5.55 -5.68 -17.59
CA MET A 108 -6.41 -4.52 -17.32
C MET A 108 -6.24 -3.43 -18.38
N HIS A 109 -5.02 -3.15 -18.80
CA HIS A 109 -4.74 -2.22 -19.89
C HIS A 109 -5.39 -2.69 -21.21
N ALA A 110 -5.24 -3.97 -21.56
CA ALA A 110 -5.87 -4.56 -22.75
C ALA A 110 -7.41 -4.51 -22.70
N ALA A 111 -7.99 -4.61 -21.51
CA ALA A 111 -9.42 -4.42 -21.27
C ALA A 111 -9.87 -2.94 -21.30
N GLY A 112 -8.98 -2.00 -21.63
CA GLY A 112 -9.28 -0.56 -21.71
C GLY A 112 -9.33 0.15 -20.36
N VAL A 113 -8.90 -0.50 -19.28
CA VAL A 113 -8.81 0.10 -17.94
C VAL A 113 -7.54 0.95 -17.87
N ALA A 114 -7.65 2.19 -17.37
CA ALA A 114 -6.48 3.03 -17.16
C ALA A 114 -5.69 2.50 -15.95
N VAL A 115 -4.43 2.12 -16.16
CA VAL A 115 -3.55 1.65 -15.09
C VAL A 115 -2.70 2.81 -14.57
N ALA A 116 -2.56 2.95 -13.26
CA ALA A 116 -1.73 3.97 -12.64
C ALA A 116 -0.75 3.37 -11.63
N LEU A 117 0.48 3.88 -11.61
CA LEU A 117 1.52 3.50 -10.65
C LEU A 117 1.91 4.70 -9.79
N PRO A 118 2.17 4.50 -8.49
CA PRO A 118 2.65 5.54 -7.61
C PRO A 118 4.13 5.86 -7.88
N VAL A 119 4.44 7.15 -7.92
CA VAL A 119 5.80 7.69 -8.04
C VAL A 119 6.08 8.57 -6.82
N VAL A 120 7.24 8.34 -6.20
CA VAL A 120 7.77 9.20 -5.15
C VAL A 120 8.61 10.29 -5.81
N GLU A 121 8.03 11.48 -5.97
CA GLU A 121 8.77 12.64 -6.52
C GLU A 121 9.56 13.37 -5.44
N THR A 122 9.03 13.42 -4.21
CA THR A 122 9.66 14.08 -3.06
C THR A 122 9.50 13.24 -1.81
N ARG A 123 10.57 13.16 -1.01
CA ARG A 123 10.59 12.40 0.24
C ARG A 123 9.56 12.97 1.22
N ALA A 124 8.80 12.09 1.88
CA ALA A 124 7.78 12.45 2.87
C ALA A 124 6.66 13.36 2.33
N ALA A 125 6.44 13.36 1.02
CA ALA A 125 5.29 13.98 0.36
C ALA A 125 4.27 12.90 -0.09
N PRO A 126 3.01 13.28 -0.36
CA PRO A 126 2.03 12.40 -1.00
C PRO A 126 2.55 11.80 -2.31
N LEU A 127 2.05 10.59 -2.66
CA LEU A 127 2.41 9.91 -3.90
C LEU A 127 1.73 10.57 -5.10
N VAL A 128 2.46 10.72 -6.20
CA VAL A 128 1.92 11.12 -7.50
C VAL A 128 1.65 9.87 -8.31
N PHE A 129 0.41 9.67 -8.75
CA PHE A 129 0.06 8.55 -9.61
C PHE A 129 0.22 8.92 -11.06
N ARG A 130 1.01 8.13 -11.78
CA ARG A 130 1.24 8.32 -13.23
C ARG A 130 0.65 7.15 -13.99
N ARG A 131 0.07 7.45 -15.15
CA ARG A 131 -0.45 6.41 -16.06
C ARG A 131 0.70 5.49 -16.46
N TRP A 132 0.42 4.18 -16.42
CA TRP A 132 1.31 3.15 -16.93
C TRP A 132 0.76 2.61 -18.25
N THR A 133 1.69 2.30 -19.15
CA THR A 133 1.49 1.60 -20.42
C THR A 133 2.52 0.47 -20.52
N PRO A 134 2.20 -0.64 -21.21
CA PRO A 134 3.16 -1.72 -21.46
C PRO A 134 4.31 -1.30 -22.40
N GLU A 135 4.10 -0.29 -23.24
CA GLU A 135 5.10 0.41 -24.05
C GLU A 135 5.86 1.53 -23.30
#